data_AF-A0A7S2RVU3-F1
#
_entry.id   AF-A0A7S2RVU3-F1
#
_cell.length_a   1.000
_cell.length_b   1.000
_cell.length_c   1.000
_cell.angle_alpha   90.00
_cell.angle_beta   90.00
_cell.angle_gamma   90.00
#
_symmetry.space_group_name_H-M   'P 1'
#
loop_
_entity.id
_entity.type
_entity.pdbx_description
1 polymer ?
#
loop_
_entity_poly.entity_id
_entity_poly.type
_entity_poly.pdbx_seq_one_letter_code
_entity_poly.pdbx_strand_id
1 'polypeptide(L)'
;VTLCDYLADPSIPLPRNRKSRSNSLDTSKDDSNKPSSTGSDQEDELELWWSIFLVSLHPIGDNRPNTRFKVLTTLFAVNNNHFFTSPGRELKSTEEITENLSPPQHGDLQTLQLLFRGVLTPSLEHAEVNSIESKTSQLILPEGFIQFMSDSSSNLKLGGGRKDRIKGDRIDGNNWLETTFDHLMDSCVSLCLKSMETYKTDLIIEEILAMFNNCLISDSGALAVRGLKRLHHFVTSDLNLDSVTDDTWATVCHMLRRCLMIRGLPKRTRLPEISSESEIGEESTDGQDSKEEDTDMLSEFVLQEEILADRRYIFCNATMIIEKILSSKTLVANMSMRWYLFLLTGLGRGIQEWEDAAAIMGMYPPQNLISTSVCTPPHYCENALYARKRMVRFLLSLMSRGDVFVGSNKDSLQNDDIPLRKKSAAAAKNLIKEETSALLKAFLAKDTAVTASGLDKAKVTELEYLTKIVCDLLDGINKLDDSQLENLSGLTPTLSACIQVNNQSVRDSVNSLVNRMFEGPLSDRLTKIDDKTSSSKEVE
;
A
#
# COMPACT_ATOMS: atom_id res chain seq x y z
N VAL A 1 -7.41 -11.16 -42.89
CA VAL A 1 -7.82 -11.72 -41.59
C VAL A 1 -6.96 -11.05 -40.55
N THR A 2 -7.53 -10.20 -39.69
CA THR A 2 -6.74 -9.61 -38.60
C THR A 2 -6.43 -10.69 -37.56
N LEU A 3 -5.34 -10.58 -36.81
CA LEU A 3 -5.03 -11.52 -35.71
C LEU A 3 -6.20 -11.62 -34.71
N CYS A 4 -6.93 -10.51 -34.52
CA CYS A 4 -8.15 -10.44 -33.72
C CYS A 4 -9.28 -11.33 -34.28
N ASP A 5 -9.48 -11.35 -35.60
CA ASP A 5 -10.48 -12.22 -36.25
C ASP A 5 -10.08 -13.69 -36.17
N TYR A 6 -8.78 -13.98 -36.31
CA TYR A 6 -8.22 -15.32 -36.20
C TYR A 6 -8.37 -15.89 -34.77
N LEU A 7 -8.07 -15.08 -33.74
CA LEU A 7 -8.20 -15.49 -32.34
C LEU A 7 -9.67 -15.53 -31.88
N ALA A 8 -10.57 -14.72 -32.46
CA ALA A 8 -11.99 -14.73 -32.14
C ALA A 8 -12.68 -16.04 -32.56
N ASP A 9 -12.23 -16.70 -33.63
CA ASP A 9 -12.83 -17.94 -34.14
C ASP A 9 -12.58 -19.15 -33.20
N PRO A 10 -13.62 -19.78 -32.62
CA PRO A 10 -13.46 -20.95 -31.75
C PRO A 10 -13.15 -22.25 -32.52
N SER A 11 -13.28 -22.27 -33.84
CA SER A 11 -13.04 -23.47 -34.67
C SER A 11 -11.56 -23.66 -35.04
N ILE A 12 -10.73 -22.65 -34.81
CA ILE A 12 -9.32 -22.65 -35.21
C ILE A 12 -8.47 -23.17 -34.04
N PRO A 13 -7.78 -24.32 -34.18
CA PRO A 13 -6.90 -24.83 -33.14
C PRO A 13 -5.66 -23.95 -32.98
N LEU A 14 -5.24 -23.73 -31.73
CA LEU A 14 -4.01 -23.01 -31.39
C LEU A 14 -2.80 -23.62 -32.12
N PRO A 15 -1.81 -22.79 -32.53
CA PRO A 15 -0.65 -23.27 -33.28
C PRO A 15 0.08 -24.36 -32.50
N ARG A 16 0.10 -25.56 -33.07
CA ARG A 16 0.87 -26.70 -32.54
C ARG A 16 2.32 -26.54 -32.97
N ASN A 17 3.23 -26.42 -32.00
CA ASN A 17 4.68 -26.45 -32.22
C ASN A 17 5.09 -27.75 -32.91
N ARG A 18 5.18 -27.74 -34.24
CA ARG A 18 5.95 -28.75 -34.97
C ARG A 18 7.37 -28.25 -35.07
N LYS A 19 8.25 -28.71 -34.16
CA LYS A 19 9.69 -28.70 -34.41
C LYS A 19 9.93 -29.42 -35.74
N SER A 20 10.38 -28.67 -36.73
CA SER A 20 10.80 -29.22 -38.02
C SER A 20 12.01 -30.11 -37.79
N ARG A 21 11.81 -31.43 -37.76
CA ARG A 21 12.89 -32.41 -37.90
C ARG A 21 13.25 -32.44 -39.39
N SER A 22 14.26 -31.68 -39.78
CA SER A 22 14.97 -31.88 -41.04
C SER A 22 15.82 -33.15 -40.93
N ASN A 23 15.22 -34.31 -41.22
CA ASN A 23 15.97 -35.50 -41.60
C ASN A 23 16.46 -35.30 -43.05
N SER A 24 17.71 -34.90 -43.26
CA SER A 24 18.37 -35.10 -44.55
C SER A 24 19.13 -36.42 -44.53
N LEU A 25 18.64 -37.36 -45.34
CA LEU A 25 19.29 -38.62 -45.65
C LEU A 25 20.57 -38.35 -46.46
N ASP A 26 21.66 -38.99 -46.06
CA ASP A 26 22.98 -39.00 -46.69
C ASP A 26 22.96 -39.36 -48.18
N THR A 27 23.67 -38.59 -49.00
CA THR A 27 24.53 -39.12 -50.07
C THR A 27 25.74 -38.21 -50.33
N SER A 28 26.93 -38.76 -50.02
CA SER A 28 28.26 -38.59 -50.64
C SER A 28 29.01 -37.24 -50.60
N LYS A 29 30.10 -37.24 -49.80
CA LYS A 29 31.52 -36.90 -50.12
C LYS A 29 31.81 -35.69 -51.03
N ASP A 30 32.40 -34.61 -50.49
CA ASP A 30 33.87 -34.36 -50.42
C ASP A 30 34.15 -32.88 -50.03
N ASP A 31 35.16 -32.71 -49.16
CA ASP A 31 35.99 -31.54 -48.80
C ASP A 31 35.78 -30.19 -49.55
N SER A 32 35.79 -28.99 -48.95
CA SER A 32 36.56 -28.48 -47.80
C SER A 32 36.13 -27.03 -47.47
N ASN A 33 36.35 -26.62 -46.22
CA ASN A 33 36.39 -25.25 -45.68
C ASN A 33 35.14 -24.35 -45.75
N LYS A 34 34.37 -24.35 -44.65
CA LYS A 34 33.60 -23.17 -44.18
C LYS A 34 33.62 -23.10 -42.65
N PRO A 35 33.72 -21.91 -42.05
CA PRO A 35 33.77 -21.74 -40.61
C PRO A 35 32.42 -22.12 -40.00
N SER A 36 32.48 -22.76 -38.83
CA SER A 36 31.35 -23.17 -38.00
C SER A 36 30.47 -21.99 -37.60
N SER A 37 29.41 -21.72 -38.38
CA SER A 37 28.25 -20.93 -37.93
C SER A 37 27.30 -21.85 -37.15
N THR A 38 27.46 -21.89 -35.83
CA THR A 38 26.56 -22.62 -34.91
C THR A 38 25.82 -21.63 -33.99
N GLY A 39 25.42 -20.47 -34.53
CA GLY A 39 24.81 -19.38 -33.75
C GLY A 39 23.54 -18.72 -34.30
N SER A 40 23.11 -18.96 -35.54
CA SER A 40 22.05 -18.11 -36.15
C SER A 40 20.61 -18.57 -35.89
N ASP A 41 20.35 -19.88 -35.80
CA ASP A 41 18.96 -20.35 -35.90
C ASP A 41 18.12 -20.13 -34.63
N GLN A 42 18.75 -20.00 -33.45
CA GLN A 42 18.06 -19.65 -32.20
C GLN A 42 17.84 -18.13 -32.06
N GLU A 43 18.77 -17.31 -32.53
CA GLU A 43 18.65 -15.84 -32.50
C GLU A 43 17.56 -15.37 -33.46
N ASP A 44 17.49 -15.93 -34.67
CA ASP A 44 16.44 -15.62 -35.66
C ASP A 44 15.03 -16.04 -35.18
N GLU A 45 14.93 -17.12 -34.39
CA GLU A 45 13.66 -17.55 -33.80
C GLU A 45 13.23 -16.60 -32.66
N LEU A 46 14.16 -16.14 -31.82
CA LEU A 46 13.93 -15.17 -30.74
C LEU A 46 13.47 -13.79 -31.26
N GLU A 47 13.98 -13.32 -32.39
CA GLU A 47 13.56 -12.04 -33.00
C GLU A 47 12.09 -12.06 -33.50
N LEU A 48 11.58 -13.22 -33.95
CA LEU A 48 10.17 -13.34 -34.37
C LEU A 48 9.18 -13.27 -33.20
N TRP A 49 9.54 -13.78 -32.03
CA TRP A 49 8.65 -13.80 -30.87
C TRP A 49 8.35 -12.39 -30.35
N TRP A 50 9.31 -11.48 -30.36
CA TRP A 50 9.10 -10.09 -29.96
C TRP A 50 8.04 -9.39 -30.80
N SER A 51 8.06 -9.60 -32.11
CA SER A 51 7.05 -9.07 -33.01
C SER A 51 5.67 -9.64 -32.70
N ILE A 52 5.57 -10.93 -32.41
CA ILE A 52 4.30 -11.58 -32.03
C ILE A 52 3.81 -11.06 -30.67
N PHE A 53 4.68 -10.90 -29.69
CA PHE A 53 4.32 -10.41 -28.37
C PHE A 53 3.89 -8.93 -28.39
N LEU A 54 4.58 -8.08 -29.15
CA LEU A 54 4.20 -6.68 -29.32
C LEU A 54 2.89 -6.53 -30.09
N VAL A 55 2.68 -7.34 -31.14
CA VAL A 55 1.40 -7.35 -31.88
C VAL A 55 0.25 -7.85 -31.01
N SER A 56 0.52 -8.69 -30.00
CA SER A 56 -0.49 -9.20 -29.06
C SER A 56 -1.04 -8.15 -28.09
N LEU A 57 -0.37 -6.99 -27.91
CA LEU A 57 -0.87 -5.89 -27.07
C LEU A 57 -2.20 -5.31 -27.56
N HIS A 58 -2.40 -5.24 -28.88
CA HIS A 58 -3.61 -4.67 -29.46
C HIS A 58 -4.84 -5.57 -29.22
N PRO A 59 -4.80 -6.89 -29.47
CA PRO A 59 -5.89 -7.80 -29.10
C PRO A 59 -6.20 -7.88 -27.59
N ILE A 60 -5.23 -7.61 -26.71
CA ILE A 60 -5.46 -7.56 -25.24
C ILE A 60 -6.38 -6.39 -24.86
N GLY A 61 -6.41 -5.33 -25.66
CA GLY A 61 -7.33 -4.21 -25.54
C GLY A 61 -8.69 -4.39 -26.23
N ASP A 62 -8.99 -5.54 -26.83
CA ASP A 62 -10.24 -5.75 -27.58
C ASP A 62 -11.47 -5.60 -26.64
N ASN A 63 -12.55 -5.03 -27.18
CA ASN A 63 -13.80 -4.81 -26.43
C ASN A 63 -14.49 -6.13 -26.03
N ARG A 64 -14.15 -7.25 -26.70
CA ARG A 64 -14.74 -8.57 -26.44
C ARG A 64 -13.91 -9.32 -25.39
N PRO A 65 -14.47 -9.63 -24.20
CA PRO A 65 -13.75 -10.35 -23.15
C PRO A 65 -13.16 -11.69 -23.61
N ASN A 66 -13.91 -12.45 -24.41
CA ASN A 66 -13.47 -13.75 -24.92
C ASN A 66 -12.21 -13.66 -25.80
N THR A 67 -12.07 -12.58 -26.59
CA THR A 67 -10.87 -12.35 -27.41
C THR A 67 -9.69 -12.07 -26.49
N ARG A 68 -9.85 -11.17 -25.52
CA ARG A 68 -8.82 -10.85 -24.52
C ARG A 68 -8.33 -12.10 -23.78
N PHE A 69 -9.26 -12.92 -23.30
CA PHE A 69 -8.92 -14.16 -22.58
C PHE A 69 -8.15 -15.16 -23.44
N LYS A 70 -8.57 -15.37 -24.69
CA LYS A 70 -7.86 -16.27 -25.61
C LYS A 70 -6.43 -15.77 -25.88
N VAL A 71 -6.25 -14.46 -26.08
CA VAL A 71 -4.93 -13.86 -26.30
C VAL A 71 -4.04 -14.07 -25.07
N LEU A 72 -4.52 -13.70 -23.88
CA LEU A 72 -3.77 -13.89 -22.64
C LEU A 72 -3.42 -15.35 -22.40
N THR A 73 -4.39 -16.26 -22.53
CA THR A 73 -4.16 -17.71 -22.34
C THR A 73 -3.09 -18.22 -23.31
N THR A 74 -3.12 -17.77 -24.56
CA THR A 74 -2.13 -18.14 -25.57
C THR A 74 -0.75 -17.57 -25.24
N LEU A 75 -0.69 -16.29 -24.86
CA LEU A 75 0.54 -15.61 -24.43
C LEU A 75 1.22 -16.37 -23.28
N PHE A 76 0.48 -16.67 -22.22
CA PHE A 76 1.01 -17.40 -21.08
C PHE A 76 1.32 -18.86 -21.39
N ALA A 77 0.60 -19.51 -22.31
CA ALA A 77 0.94 -20.86 -22.78
C ALA A 77 2.27 -20.87 -23.56
N VAL A 78 2.51 -19.87 -24.41
CA VAL A 78 3.78 -19.70 -25.12
C VAL A 78 4.92 -19.49 -24.14
N ASN A 79 4.78 -18.55 -23.19
CA ASN A 79 5.79 -18.31 -22.16
C ASN A 79 6.07 -19.57 -21.33
N ASN A 80 5.01 -20.29 -20.95
CA ASN A 80 5.15 -21.53 -20.20
C ASN A 80 5.92 -22.60 -20.98
N ASN A 81 5.64 -22.72 -22.28
CA ASN A 81 6.30 -23.67 -23.15
C ASN A 81 7.74 -23.27 -23.47
N HIS A 82 8.06 -21.98 -23.52
CA HIS A 82 9.40 -21.53 -23.88
C HIS A 82 10.36 -21.61 -22.69
N PHE A 83 9.96 -21.06 -21.55
CA PHE A 83 10.87 -20.86 -20.41
C PHE A 83 10.88 -21.99 -19.38
N PHE A 84 9.93 -22.93 -19.45
CA PHE A 84 9.79 -23.95 -18.40
C PHE A 84 9.50 -25.37 -18.91
N THR A 85 9.51 -25.61 -20.22
CA THR A 85 9.50 -27.02 -20.68
C THR A 85 10.93 -27.53 -20.70
N SER A 86 11.22 -28.54 -19.88
CA SER A 86 12.51 -29.25 -19.96
C SER A 86 12.68 -29.84 -21.36
N PRO A 87 13.88 -29.70 -21.97
CA PRO A 87 14.25 -30.55 -23.09
C PRO A 87 14.54 -31.95 -22.52
N GLY A 88 13.52 -32.81 -22.50
CA GLY A 88 13.68 -34.25 -22.32
C GLY A 88 13.18 -34.83 -20.99
N ARG A 89 11.95 -35.35 -21.01
CA ARG A 89 11.57 -36.63 -20.38
C ARG A 89 10.16 -37.01 -20.84
N GLU A 90 10.07 -37.55 -22.05
CA GLU A 90 9.18 -38.70 -22.20
C GLU A 90 9.76 -39.80 -21.31
N LEU A 91 8.97 -40.30 -20.36
CA LEU A 91 9.29 -41.53 -19.63
C LEU A 91 9.55 -42.65 -20.65
N LYS A 92 10.83 -42.92 -20.92
CA LYS A 92 11.27 -44.27 -21.22
C LYS A 92 12.11 -44.73 -20.03
N SER A 93 11.69 -45.88 -19.57
CA SER A 93 12.12 -46.61 -18.38
C SER A 93 13.62 -46.77 -18.24
N THR A 94 14.00 -46.94 -16.96
CA THR A 94 15.19 -47.60 -16.42
C THR A 94 16.48 -46.76 -16.32
N GLU A 95 16.84 -46.51 -15.07
CA GLU A 95 18.20 -46.48 -14.51
C GLU A 95 19.25 -45.58 -15.20
N GLU A 96 19.40 -44.35 -14.70
CA GLU A 96 20.61 -43.84 -14.05
C GLU A 96 20.43 -42.36 -13.72
N ILE A 97 20.54 -42.02 -12.44
CA ILE A 97 20.51 -40.66 -11.93
C ILE A 97 21.93 -40.13 -12.04
N THR A 98 22.20 -39.37 -13.08
CA THR A 98 23.30 -38.40 -13.10
C THR A 98 22.77 -37.06 -13.56
N GLU A 99 22.99 -36.08 -12.69
CA GLU A 99 22.78 -34.64 -12.84
C GLU A 99 23.17 -34.15 -14.23
N ASN A 100 22.17 -33.90 -15.07
CA ASN A 100 22.33 -33.13 -16.31
C ASN A 100 21.01 -32.41 -16.59
N LEU A 101 20.59 -31.58 -15.62
CA LEU A 101 19.71 -30.45 -15.94
C LEU A 101 20.60 -29.44 -16.66
N SER A 102 20.41 -29.25 -17.96
CA SER A 102 21.05 -28.15 -18.67
C SER A 102 20.80 -26.86 -17.89
N PRO A 103 21.84 -26.07 -17.57
CA PRO A 103 21.65 -24.86 -16.79
C PRO A 103 20.71 -23.92 -17.55
N PRO A 104 19.85 -23.17 -16.83
CA PRO A 104 19.05 -22.13 -17.46
C PRO A 104 19.96 -21.21 -18.27
N GLN A 105 19.59 -20.90 -19.53
CA GLN A 105 20.42 -19.99 -20.31
C GLN A 105 20.36 -18.63 -19.62
N HIS A 106 21.51 -18.01 -19.37
CA HIS A 106 21.61 -16.76 -18.61
C HIS A 106 20.71 -15.63 -19.20
N GLY A 107 20.31 -15.73 -20.47
CA GLY A 107 19.39 -14.81 -21.15
C GLY A 107 17.89 -15.08 -20.93
N ASP A 108 17.47 -16.25 -20.41
CA ASP A 108 16.06 -16.58 -20.25
C ASP A 108 15.37 -15.67 -19.24
N LEU A 109 16.05 -15.42 -18.12
CA LEU A 109 15.54 -14.54 -17.06
C LEU A 109 15.48 -13.07 -17.52
N GLN A 110 16.49 -12.62 -18.27
CA GLN A 110 16.50 -11.28 -18.86
C GLN A 110 15.36 -11.13 -19.88
N THR A 111 15.10 -12.16 -20.68
CA THR A 111 13.99 -12.17 -21.65
C THR A 111 12.65 -12.14 -20.94
N LEU A 112 12.49 -12.90 -19.84
CA LEU A 112 11.31 -12.82 -18.99
C LEU A 112 11.12 -11.41 -18.41
N GLN A 113 12.17 -10.77 -17.89
CA GLN A 113 12.08 -9.38 -17.40
C GLN A 113 11.66 -8.41 -18.51
N LEU A 114 12.23 -8.55 -19.71
CA LEU A 114 11.84 -7.74 -20.87
C LEU A 114 10.39 -7.98 -21.27
N LEU A 115 9.88 -9.22 -21.18
CA LEU A 115 8.49 -9.54 -21.45
C LEU A 115 7.56 -8.86 -20.44
N PHE A 116 7.93 -8.88 -19.15
CA PHE A 116 7.20 -8.15 -18.12
C PHE A 116 7.13 -6.66 -18.43
N ARG A 117 8.26 -6.04 -18.79
CA ARG A 117 8.36 -4.59 -19.05
C ARG A 117 7.73 -4.16 -20.37
N GLY A 118 7.91 -4.93 -21.42
CA GLY A 118 7.53 -4.57 -22.79
C GLY A 118 6.12 -5.01 -23.20
N VAL A 119 5.51 -5.97 -22.49
CA VAL A 119 4.25 -6.59 -22.91
C VAL A 119 3.24 -6.69 -21.77
N LEU A 120 3.62 -7.30 -20.65
CA LEU A 120 2.66 -7.56 -19.56
C LEU A 120 2.31 -6.28 -18.80
N THR A 121 3.29 -5.42 -18.53
CA THR A 121 3.07 -4.15 -17.85
C THR A 121 2.27 -3.16 -18.69
N PRO A 122 2.60 -2.91 -19.98
CA PRO A 122 1.80 -2.02 -20.83
C PRO A 122 0.36 -2.51 -21.05
N SER A 123 0.09 -3.81 -20.89
CA SER A 123 -1.28 -4.33 -20.95
C SER A 123 -2.22 -3.72 -19.91
N LEU A 124 -1.68 -3.15 -18.81
CA LEU A 124 -2.46 -2.44 -17.79
C LEU A 124 -3.00 -1.08 -18.27
N GLU A 125 -2.43 -0.47 -19.31
CA GLU A 125 -2.93 0.79 -19.88
C GLU A 125 -4.38 0.64 -20.38
N HIS A 126 -4.74 -0.54 -20.88
CA HIS A 126 -6.12 -0.86 -21.26
C HIS A 126 -7.08 -0.83 -20.07
N ALA A 127 -6.62 -1.11 -18.86
CA ALA A 127 -7.42 -0.99 -17.64
C ALA A 127 -7.65 0.47 -17.26
N GLU A 128 -6.63 1.32 -17.45
CA GLU A 128 -6.67 2.75 -17.12
C GLU A 128 -7.62 3.50 -18.06
N VAL A 129 -7.46 3.33 -19.38
CA VAL A 129 -8.31 4.00 -20.39
C VAL A 129 -9.78 3.59 -20.23
N ASN A 130 -10.07 2.29 -20.13
CA ASN A 130 -11.45 1.80 -19.99
C ASN A 130 -12.07 2.18 -18.63
N SER A 131 -11.27 2.33 -17.57
CA SER A 131 -11.76 2.75 -16.26
C SER A 131 -12.20 4.21 -16.25
N ILE A 132 -11.50 5.09 -16.97
CA ILE A 132 -11.84 6.51 -17.05
C ILE A 132 -13.16 6.67 -17.81
N GLU A 133 -13.36 5.88 -18.86
CA GLU A 133 -14.57 5.88 -19.67
C GLU A 133 -15.78 5.23 -18.96
N SER A 134 -15.53 4.19 -18.14
CA SER A 134 -16.56 3.48 -17.38
C SER A 134 -16.57 3.91 -15.92
N LYS A 135 -17.31 4.99 -15.61
CA LYS A 135 -17.65 5.42 -14.22
C LYS A 135 -18.46 4.38 -13.42
N THR A 136 -18.55 3.14 -13.88
CA THR A 136 -19.37 2.04 -13.37
C THR A 136 -18.63 1.09 -12.42
N SER A 137 -17.30 1.23 -12.29
CA SER A 137 -16.52 0.36 -11.40
C SER A 137 -16.90 0.59 -9.93
N GLN A 138 -17.53 -0.40 -9.30
CA GLN A 138 -17.96 -0.31 -7.89
C GLN A 138 -16.75 -0.26 -6.95
N LEU A 139 -16.41 0.95 -6.51
CA LEU A 139 -15.43 1.17 -5.46
C LEU A 139 -16.07 0.90 -4.09
N ILE A 140 -15.47 -0.02 -3.34
CA ILE A 140 -16.01 -0.50 -2.06
C ILE A 140 -15.20 0.08 -0.90
N LEU A 141 -15.91 0.64 0.07
CA LEU A 141 -15.32 1.11 1.33
C LEU A 141 -14.96 -0.07 2.24
N PRO A 142 -13.86 0.03 3.01
CA PRO A 142 -13.49 -0.99 4.00
C PRO A 142 -14.55 -1.21 5.08
N GLU A 143 -14.52 -2.39 5.69
CA GLU A 143 -15.38 -2.72 6.82
C GLU A 143 -15.15 -1.76 8.02
N GLY A 144 -16.24 -1.26 8.59
CA GLY A 144 -16.22 -0.33 9.71
C GLY A 144 -15.82 1.10 9.34
N PHE A 145 -15.76 1.42 8.04
CA PHE A 145 -15.73 2.79 7.54
C PHE A 145 -17.07 3.47 7.82
N ILE A 146 -17.04 4.76 8.16
CA ILE A 146 -18.22 5.53 8.53
C ILE A 146 -18.31 6.73 7.61
N GLN A 147 -19.42 6.86 6.90
CA GLN A 147 -19.76 8.03 6.11
C GLN A 147 -20.73 8.91 6.90
N PHE A 148 -20.38 10.18 7.07
CA PHE A 148 -21.20 11.20 7.76
C PHE A 148 -21.12 12.58 7.10
N MET A 149 -20.18 12.78 6.16
CA MET A 149 -19.98 13.96 5.33
C MET A 149 -20.41 13.69 3.89
N SER A 150 -20.03 12.54 3.33
CA SER A 150 -20.45 12.14 1.98
C SER A 150 -21.87 11.57 2.03
N ASP A 151 -22.78 12.07 1.20
CA ASP A 151 -24.14 11.54 1.10
C ASP A 151 -24.11 10.03 0.85
N SER A 152 -24.60 9.25 1.81
CA SER A 152 -24.84 7.82 1.64
C SER A 152 -26.10 7.64 0.79
N SER A 153 -26.04 7.98 -0.50
CA SER A 153 -27.11 7.63 -1.42
C SER A 153 -27.14 6.09 -1.56
N SER A 154 -28.14 5.52 -0.91
CA SER A 154 -28.52 4.10 -0.83
C SER A 154 -27.80 3.25 0.24
N ASN A 155 -28.56 3.04 1.32
CA ASN A 155 -28.63 1.75 1.99
C ASN A 155 -28.93 0.64 0.96
N LEU A 156 -27.92 0.16 0.24
CA LEU A 156 -27.98 -1.15 -0.37
C LEU A 156 -27.82 -2.16 0.76
N LYS A 157 -28.97 -2.63 1.26
CA LYS A 157 -29.08 -3.91 1.96
C LYS A 157 -28.36 -4.96 1.12
N LEU A 158 -27.09 -5.24 1.40
CA LEU A 158 -26.47 -6.50 1.01
C LEU A 158 -27.23 -7.57 1.77
N GLY A 159 -28.19 -8.20 1.08
CA GLY A 159 -28.84 -9.40 1.58
C GLY A 159 -27.78 -10.45 1.90
N GLY A 160 -27.76 -10.89 3.15
CA GLY A 160 -26.98 -12.05 3.56
C GLY A 160 -27.37 -13.28 2.75
N GLY A 161 -26.39 -14.06 2.32
CA GLY A 161 -26.66 -15.31 1.62
C GLY A 161 -25.44 -16.01 1.03
N ARG A 162 -24.76 -16.80 1.87
CA ARG A 162 -24.06 -18.07 1.54
C ARG A 162 -22.89 -18.10 0.53
N LYS A 163 -21.74 -18.48 1.09
CA LYS A 163 -20.75 -19.50 0.65
C LYS A 163 -20.90 -20.10 -0.75
N ASP A 164 -19.76 -20.10 -1.45
CA ASP A 164 -19.36 -21.04 -2.51
C ASP A 164 -20.28 -21.14 -3.74
N ARG A 165 -19.96 -20.38 -4.78
CA ARG A 165 -20.07 -20.84 -6.18
C ARG A 165 -19.41 -19.87 -7.16
N ILE A 166 -18.22 -20.23 -7.63
CA ILE A 166 -17.82 -19.94 -9.01
C ILE A 166 -18.72 -20.84 -9.88
N LYS A 167 -19.79 -20.29 -10.44
CA LYS A 167 -20.50 -20.85 -11.60
C LYS A 167 -21.27 -19.73 -12.27
N GLY A 168 -20.94 -19.52 -13.54
CA GLY A 168 -21.32 -18.34 -14.30
C GLY A 168 -22.82 -18.14 -14.46
N ASP A 169 -23.20 -16.88 -14.52
CA ASP A 169 -24.08 -16.38 -15.56
C ASP A 169 -23.94 -14.85 -15.65
N ARG A 170 -23.72 -14.37 -16.88
CA ARG A 170 -23.75 -12.97 -17.36
C ARG A 170 -22.74 -11.99 -16.77
N ILE A 171 -21.55 -11.98 -17.37
CA ILE A 171 -20.67 -10.81 -17.43
C ILE A 171 -21.32 -9.81 -18.41
N ASP A 172 -22.34 -9.09 -17.96
CA ASP A 172 -22.86 -7.92 -18.68
C ASP A 172 -21.95 -6.72 -18.36
N GLY A 173 -20.74 -6.73 -18.94
CA GLY A 173 -19.77 -5.66 -18.78
C GLY A 173 -18.60 -5.80 -19.74
N ASN A 174 -18.42 -4.84 -20.65
CA ASN A 174 -17.21 -4.73 -21.49
C ASN A 174 -16.00 -4.18 -20.71
N ASN A 175 -16.18 -3.83 -19.43
CA ASN A 175 -15.14 -3.25 -18.58
C ASN A 175 -13.93 -4.19 -18.47
N TRP A 176 -12.78 -3.71 -18.95
CA TRP A 176 -11.53 -4.46 -18.93
C TRP A 176 -11.10 -4.79 -17.49
N LEU A 177 -11.31 -3.87 -16.56
CA LEU A 177 -10.92 -4.04 -15.15
C LEU A 177 -11.71 -5.17 -14.47
N GLU A 178 -12.98 -5.34 -14.80
CA GLU A 178 -13.84 -6.38 -14.19
C GLU A 178 -13.61 -7.76 -14.77
N THR A 179 -13.22 -7.82 -16.03
CA THR A 179 -13.16 -9.08 -16.78
C THR A 179 -11.74 -9.58 -16.94
N THR A 180 -10.77 -8.73 -17.23
CA THR A 180 -9.43 -9.15 -17.70
C THR A 180 -8.35 -8.98 -16.64
N PHE A 181 -8.46 -7.99 -15.76
CA PHE A 181 -7.40 -7.61 -14.81
C PHE A 181 -6.92 -8.79 -13.96
N ASP A 182 -7.84 -9.51 -13.29
CA ASP A 182 -7.45 -10.61 -12.41
C ASP A 182 -6.75 -11.74 -13.19
N HIS A 183 -7.23 -12.05 -14.40
CA HIS A 183 -6.61 -13.07 -15.25
C HIS A 183 -5.20 -12.68 -15.68
N LEU A 184 -4.95 -11.40 -16.00
CA LEU A 184 -3.61 -10.92 -16.31
C LEU A 184 -2.71 -11.04 -15.06
N MET A 185 -3.13 -10.47 -13.93
CA MET A 185 -2.32 -10.41 -12.72
C MET A 185 -2.03 -11.80 -12.15
N ASP A 186 -3.02 -12.69 -12.10
CA ASP A 186 -2.83 -14.06 -11.59
C ASP A 186 -1.92 -14.89 -12.51
N SER A 187 -2.01 -14.68 -13.82
CA SER A 187 -1.11 -15.35 -14.76
C SER A 187 0.33 -14.81 -14.65
N CYS A 188 0.50 -13.50 -14.45
CA CYS A 188 1.79 -12.88 -14.15
C CYS A 188 2.39 -13.42 -12.84
N VAL A 189 1.60 -13.50 -11.78
CA VAL A 189 2.02 -14.07 -10.50
C VAL A 189 2.39 -15.55 -10.65
N SER A 190 1.59 -16.33 -11.36
CA SER A 190 1.91 -17.73 -11.65
C SER A 190 3.24 -17.88 -12.41
N LEU A 191 3.49 -17.01 -13.39
CA LEU A 191 4.75 -16.97 -14.13
C LEU A 191 5.94 -16.64 -13.21
N CYS A 192 5.76 -15.67 -12.31
CA CYS A 192 6.75 -15.29 -11.30
C CYS A 192 7.08 -16.47 -10.36
N LEU A 193 6.07 -17.09 -9.76
CA LEU A 193 6.26 -18.22 -8.84
C LEU A 193 6.95 -19.41 -9.52
N LYS A 194 6.57 -19.72 -10.76
CA LYS A 194 7.21 -20.78 -11.54
C LYS A 194 8.66 -20.45 -11.90
N SER A 195 8.96 -19.17 -12.14
CA SER A 195 10.32 -18.68 -12.33
C SER A 195 11.17 -18.85 -11.07
N MET A 196 10.64 -18.49 -9.90
CA MET A 196 11.34 -18.72 -8.63
C MET A 196 11.63 -20.21 -8.41
N GLU A 197 10.67 -21.09 -8.71
CA GLU A 197 10.85 -22.54 -8.58
C GLU A 197 11.93 -23.08 -9.53
N THR A 198 11.96 -22.60 -10.77
CA THR A 198 12.82 -23.11 -11.85
C THR A 198 14.24 -22.54 -11.76
N TYR A 199 14.37 -21.22 -11.59
CA TYR A 199 15.64 -20.49 -11.64
C TYR A 199 16.25 -20.21 -10.26
N LYS A 200 15.52 -20.51 -9.16
CA LYS A 200 15.96 -20.29 -7.77
C LYS A 200 16.38 -18.84 -7.47
N THR A 201 15.67 -17.89 -8.05
CA THR A 201 15.91 -16.44 -7.90
C THR A 201 14.59 -15.69 -7.73
N ASP A 202 14.62 -14.58 -7.00
CA ASP A 202 13.51 -13.67 -6.72
C ASP A 202 13.44 -12.47 -7.69
N LEU A 203 14.30 -12.42 -8.72
CA LEU A 203 14.39 -11.26 -9.63
C LEU A 203 13.08 -10.90 -10.36
N ILE A 204 12.18 -11.86 -10.57
CA ILE A 204 10.86 -11.59 -11.19
C ILE A 204 9.86 -10.99 -10.19
N ILE A 205 10.11 -11.07 -8.88
CA ILE A 205 9.28 -10.39 -7.87
C ILE A 205 9.27 -8.89 -8.13
N GLU A 206 10.43 -8.29 -8.41
CA GLU A 206 10.53 -6.84 -8.68
C GLU A 206 9.73 -6.41 -9.91
N GLU A 207 9.63 -7.25 -10.95
CA GLU A 207 8.80 -6.96 -12.12
C GLU A 207 7.30 -6.98 -11.77
N ILE A 208 6.88 -7.92 -10.91
CA ILE A 208 5.50 -7.98 -10.40
C ILE A 208 5.21 -6.77 -9.50
N LEU A 209 6.14 -6.38 -8.64
CA LEU A 209 6.00 -5.19 -7.80
C LEU A 209 5.95 -3.91 -8.65
N ALA A 210 6.71 -3.84 -9.75
CA ALA A 210 6.62 -2.74 -10.71
C ALA A 210 5.24 -2.69 -11.39
N MET A 211 4.67 -3.83 -11.78
CA MET A 211 3.29 -3.91 -12.29
C MET A 211 2.28 -3.39 -11.26
N PHE A 212 2.37 -3.84 -10.01
CA PHE A 212 1.52 -3.33 -8.94
C PHE A 212 1.72 -1.84 -8.72
N ASN A 213 2.95 -1.34 -8.76
CA ASN A 213 3.24 0.09 -8.65
C ASN A 213 2.55 0.88 -9.77
N ASN A 214 2.57 0.38 -11.00
CA ASN A 214 1.83 1.01 -12.10
C ASN A 214 0.32 1.09 -11.84
N CYS A 215 -0.28 0.06 -11.25
CA CYS A 215 -1.68 0.15 -10.82
C CYS A 215 -1.89 1.24 -9.75
N LEU A 216 -1.01 1.30 -8.74
CA LEU A 216 -1.14 2.25 -7.62
C LEU A 216 -0.88 3.70 -8.04
N ILE A 217 -0.08 3.92 -9.08
CA ILE A 217 0.21 5.25 -9.60
C ILE A 217 -0.76 5.72 -10.68
N SER A 218 -1.59 4.83 -11.24
CA SER A 218 -2.63 5.18 -12.21
C SER A 218 -3.57 6.25 -11.67
N ASP A 219 -4.13 7.05 -12.58
CA ASP A 219 -5.16 8.04 -12.27
C ASP A 219 -6.54 7.42 -12.01
N SER A 220 -6.74 6.17 -12.41
CA SER A 220 -7.93 5.38 -12.04
C SER A 220 -7.88 4.93 -10.58
N GLY A 221 -8.80 5.45 -9.75
CA GLY A 221 -8.99 4.97 -8.38
C GLY A 221 -9.40 3.50 -8.32
N ALA A 222 -10.18 3.03 -9.29
CA ALA A 222 -10.61 1.63 -9.39
C ALA A 222 -9.45 0.67 -9.65
N LEU A 223 -8.58 0.99 -10.62
CA LEU A 223 -7.37 0.22 -10.91
C LEU A 223 -6.42 0.22 -9.71
N ALA A 224 -6.20 1.38 -9.09
CA ALA A 224 -5.36 1.50 -7.91
C ALA A 224 -5.88 0.66 -6.74
N VAL A 225 -7.18 0.71 -6.42
CA VAL A 225 -7.76 -0.10 -5.34
C VAL A 225 -7.72 -1.59 -5.64
N ARG A 226 -7.97 -2.01 -6.89
CA ARG A 226 -7.89 -3.43 -7.27
C ARG A 226 -6.46 -3.94 -7.23
N GLY A 227 -5.51 -3.18 -7.77
CA GLY A 227 -4.07 -3.44 -7.69
C GLY A 227 -3.58 -3.54 -6.25
N LEU A 228 -4.02 -2.64 -5.37
CA LEU A 228 -3.69 -2.64 -3.95
C LEU A 228 -4.19 -3.90 -3.23
N LYS A 229 -5.43 -4.32 -3.49
CA LYS A 229 -5.98 -5.58 -2.93
C LYS A 229 -5.21 -6.81 -3.42
N ARG A 230 -4.84 -6.83 -4.71
CA ARG A 230 -4.09 -7.93 -5.29
C ARG A 230 -2.63 -7.98 -4.82
N LEU A 231 -1.99 -6.82 -4.61
CA LEU A 231 -0.68 -6.69 -3.96
C LEU A 231 -0.71 -7.28 -2.55
N HIS A 232 -1.73 -6.95 -1.76
CA HIS A 232 -1.91 -7.55 -0.45
C HIS A 232 -2.03 -9.08 -0.54
N HIS A 233 -2.81 -9.61 -1.48
CA HIS A 233 -2.90 -11.07 -1.66
C HIS A 233 -1.55 -11.69 -2.07
N PHE A 234 -0.82 -11.04 -2.97
CA PHE A 234 0.50 -11.49 -3.42
C PHE A 234 1.48 -11.64 -2.25
N VAL A 235 1.61 -10.62 -1.42
CA VAL A 235 2.57 -10.61 -0.30
C VAL A 235 2.13 -11.51 0.86
N THR A 236 0.82 -11.72 1.05
CA THR A 236 0.31 -12.46 2.22
C THR A 236 -0.05 -13.91 1.96
N SER A 237 -0.29 -14.28 0.70
CA SER A 237 -0.84 -15.59 0.33
C SER A 237 -0.04 -16.30 -0.77
N ASP A 238 0.40 -15.57 -1.80
CA ASP A 238 1.08 -16.18 -2.95
C ASP A 238 2.57 -16.43 -2.69
N LEU A 239 3.26 -15.45 -2.10
CA LEU A 239 4.67 -15.58 -1.75
C LEU A 239 4.84 -16.47 -0.52
N ASN A 240 5.83 -17.36 -0.56
CA ASN A 240 6.30 -18.01 0.65
C ASN A 240 7.01 -16.95 1.51
N LEU A 241 6.56 -16.76 2.76
CA LEU A 241 7.11 -15.73 3.64
C LEU A 241 8.62 -15.88 3.88
N ASP A 242 9.14 -17.12 3.84
CA ASP A 242 10.57 -17.39 3.97
C ASP A 242 11.39 -16.90 2.77
N SER A 243 10.74 -16.67 1.62
CA SER A 243 11.37 -16.15 0.39
C SER A 243 11.26 -14.63 0.23
N VAL A 244 10.55 -13.94 1.14
CA VAL A 244 10.38 -12.48 1.08
C VAL A 244 11.61 -11.82 1.68
N THR A 245 12.41 -11.15 0.85
CA THR A 245 13.63 -10.46 1.26
C THR A 245 13.33 -9.10 1.93
N ASP A 246 14.34 -8.53 2.60
CA ASP A 246 14.22 -7.17 3.17
C ASP A 246 13.94 -6.13 2.07
N ASP A 247 14.51 -6.31 0.87
CA ASP A 247 14.27 -5.44 -0.29
C ASP A 247 12.83 -5.55 -0.79
N THR A 248 12.25 -6.76 -0.83
CA THR A 248 10.82 -6.94 -1.15
C THR A 248 9.95 -6.20 -0.12
N TRP A 249 10.25 -6.34 1.18
CA TRP A 249 9.53 -5.60 2.22
C TRP A 249 9.71 -4.08 2.08
N ALA A 250 10.90 -3.62 1.72
CA ALA A 250 11.18 -2.22 1.44
C ALA A 250 10.24 -1.70 0.35
N THR A 251 10.25 -2.35 -0.82
CA THR A 251 9.44 -1.95 -1.97
C THR A 251 7.95 -1.93 -1.62
N VAL A 252 7.43 -3.02 -1.02
CA VAL A 252 6.01 -3.10 -0.59
C VAL A 252 5.66 -1.98 0.38
N CYS A 253 6.49 -1.74 1.39
CA CYS A 253 6.21 -0.71 2.40
C CYS A 253 6.26 0.70 1.81
N HIS A 254 7.18 0.97 0.90
CA HIS A 254 7.26 2.24 0.18
C HIS A 254 6.01 2.46 -0.71
N MET A 255 5.54 1.41 -1.41
CA MET A 255 4.32 1.46 -2.21
C MET A 255 3.08 1.72 -1.35
N LEU A 256 2.92 1.00 -0.23
CA LEU A 256 1.82 1.22 0.71
C LEU A 256 1.85 2.63 1.30
N ARG A 257 3.03 3.12 1.68
CA ARG A 257 3.19 4.48 2.20
C ARG A 257 2.80 5.52 1.17
N ARG A 258 3.19 5.36 -0.10
CA ARG A 258 2.78 6.27 -1.18
C ARG A 258 1.27 6.33 -1.34
N CYS A 259 0.56 5.21 -1.13
CA CYS A 259 -0.91 5.17 -1.18
C CYS A 259 -1.60 5.95 -0.04
N LEU A 260 -0.86 6.32 1.00
CA LEU A 260 -1.38 7.12 2.11
C LEU A 260 -1.27 8.62 1.86
N MET A 261 -0.49 9.05 0.87
CA MET A 261 -0.18 10.46 0.60
C MET A 261 -1.17 11.04 -0.41
N ILE A 262 -1.37 12.36 -0.36
CA ILE A 262 -2.21 13.09 -1.32
C ILE A 262 -1.34 13.67 -2.42
N ARG A 263 -1.76 13.51 -3.68
CA ARG A 263 -1.06 14.13 -4.82
C ARG A 263 -1.39 15.61 -4.90
N GLY A 264 -0.40 16.41 -5.25
CA GLY A 264 -0.61 17.85 -5.47
C GLY A 264 -0.97 18.66 -4.23
N LEU A 265 -0.95 18.08 -3.02
CA LEU A 265 -1.24 18.83 -1.80
C LEU A 265 -0.21 19.96 -1.63
N PRO A 266 -0.63 21.23 -1.52
CA PRO A 266 0.28 22.34 -1.32
C PRO A 266 1.13 22.12 -0.06
N LYS A 267 2.44 22.37 -0.16
CA LYS A 267 3.35 22.23 0.99
C LYS A 267 2.98 23.32 2.00
N ARG A 268 2.45 22.94 3.18
CA ARG A 268 2.09 23.81 4.32
C ARG A 268 2.70 25.22 4.28
N THR A 269 2.08 26.12 3.54
CA THR A 269 2.07 27.54 3.89
C THR A 269 1.07 27.62 5.04
N ARG A 270 1.51 28.08 6.21
CA ARG A 270 0.61 28.34 7.33
C ARG A 270 -0.57 29.13 6.77
N LEU A 271 -1.77 28.54 6.80
CA LEU A 271 -3.01 29.24 6.47
C LEU A 271 -2.94 30.62 7.13
N PRO A 272 -3.29 31.72 6.42
CA PRO A 272 -3.21 33.05 7.01
C PRO A 272 -4.08 33.05 8.27
N GLU A 273 -3.44 33.10 9.44
CA GLU A 273 -4.14 33.34 10.69
C GLU A 273 -4.75 34.74 10.57
N ILE A 274 -6.08 34.80 10.54
CA ILE A 274 -6.82 36.04 10.69
C ILE A 274 -6.66 36.47 12.16
N SER A 275 -5.59 37.22 12.44
CA SER A 275 -5.48 38.07 13.62
C SER A 275 -4.51 39.22 13.35
N SER A 276 -5.11 40.33 12.97
CA SER A 276 -4.77 41.73 13.29
C SER A 276 -3.42 42.03 13.97
N GLU A 277 -2.69 42.93 13.31
CA GLU A 277 -1.81 43.97 13.86
C GLU A 277 -0.59 43.52 14.68
N SER A 278 0.57 43.51 14.02
CA SER A 278 1.76 44.28 14.44
C SER A 278 2.82 44.24 13.35
N GLU A 279 3.44 45.39 13.15
CA GLU A 279 4.05 45.89 11.93
C GLU A 279 5.59 45.65 11.85
N ILE A 280 6.07 45.62 10.59
CA ILE A 280 7.36 46.11 10.06
C ILE A 280 8.62 45.24 10.21
N GLY A 281 9.15 44.82 9.05
CA GLY A 281 10.60 44.87 8.80
C GLY A 281 11.22 43.71 8.04
N GLU A 282 11.00 43.64 6.71
CA GLU A 282 11.98 43.34 5.64
C GLU A 282 11.23 42.82 4.39
N GLU A 283 10.87 43.75 3.49
CA GLU A 283 10.46 43.43 2.12
C GLU A 283 11.68 42.94 1.35
N SER A 284 11.91 41.64 1.35
CA SER A 284 12.72 40.98 0.32
C SER A 284 11.85 40.73 -0.92
N THR A 285 12.33 41.18 -2.07
CA THR A 285 11.74 41.07 -3.42
C THR A 285 11.52 39.63 -3.94
N ASP A 286 11.71 38.59 -3.11
CA ASP A 286 11.46 37.15 -3.41
C ASP A 286 10.07 36.66 -2.96
N GLY A 287 9.24 37.55 -2.39
CA GLY A 287 7.95 37.18 -1.77
C GLY A 287 6.71 37.15 -2.68
N GLN A 288 6.83 37.55 -3.95
CA GLN A 288 5.72 37.54 -4.92
C GLN A 288 5.65 36.22 -5.70
N ASP A 289 6.78 35.73 -6.21
CA ASP A 289 6.84 34.46 -6.97
C ASP A 289 6.39 33.26 -6.11
N SER A 290 6.75 33.23 -4.82
CA SER A 290 6.34 32.15 -3.90
C SER A 290 4.85 32.14 -3.56
N LYS A 291 4.20 33.31 -3.54
CA LYS A 291 2.74 33.39 -3.29
C LYS A 291 1.92 33.02 -4.52
N GLU A 292 2.41 33.37 -5.70
CA GLU A 292 1.77 33.02 -6.97
C GLU A 292 1.88 31.50 -7.23
N GLU A 293 3.06 30.91 -6.99
CA GLU A 293 3.26 29.45 -7.02
C GLU A 293 2.36 28.70 -6.02
N ASP A 294 2.18 29.23 -4.81
CA ASP A 294 1.31 28.64 -3.80
C ASP A 294 -0.17 28.69 -4.20
N THR A 295 -0.62 29.78 -4.83
CA THR A 295 -1.99 29.89 -5.35
C THR A 295 -2.22 28.98 -6.54
N ASP A 296 -1.23 28.80 -7.41
CA ASP A 296 -1.30 27.90 -8.56
C ASP A 296 -1.34 26.43 -8.10
N MET A 297 -0.51 26.04 -7.13
CA MET A 297 -0.57 24.70 -6.53
C MET A 297 -1.92 24.41 -5.88
N LEU A 298 -2.51 25.40 -5.19
CA LEU A 298 -3.83 25.26 -4.59
C LEU A 298 -4.94 25.11 -5.64
N SER A 299 -4.88 25.93 -6.70
CA SER A 299 -5.79 25.85 -7.84
C SER A 299 -5.69 24.48 -8.53
N GLU A 300 -4.47 24.00 -8.78
CA GLU A 300 -4.21 22.69 -9.37
C GLU A 300 -4.76 21.56 -8.48
N PHE A 301 -4.55 21.63 -7.16
CA PHE A 301 -5.09 20.65 -6.23
C PHE A 301 -6.63 20.59 -6.30
N VAL A 302 -7.31 21.74 -6.21
CA VAL A 302 -8.78 21.80 -6.28
C VAL A 302 -9.31 21.28 -7.62
N LEU A 303 -8.63 21.58 -8.72
CA LEU A 303 -8.97 21.07 -10.05
C LEU A 303 -8.76 19.56 -10.16
N GLN A 304 -7.64 19.03 -9.65
CA GLN A 304 -7.38 17.59 -9.61
C GLN A 304 -8.46 16.86 -8.79
N GLU A 305 -8.93 17.44 -7.68
CA GLU A 305 -10.00 16.87 -6.87
C GLU A 305 -11.35 16.81 -7.59
N GLU A 306 -11.62 17.73 -8.52
CA GLU A 306 -12.82 17.68 -9.35
C GLU A 306 -12.78 16.49 -10.34
N ILE A 307 -11.59 16.17 -10.85
CA ILE A 307 -11.39 15.14 -11.89
C ILE A 307 -11.18 13.76 -11.29
N LEU A 308 -10.40 13.66 -10.19
CA LEU A 308 -9.85 12.41 -9.65
C LEU A 308 -10.37 12.08 -8.25
N ALA A 309 -11.61 12.48 -7.95
CA ALA A 309 -12.22 12.30 -6.64
C ALA A 309 -12.28 10.83 -6.15
N ASP A 310 -12.30 9.87 -7.08
CA ASP A 310 -12.32 8.43 -6.82
C ASP A 310 -11.00 7.90 -6.22
N ARG A 311 -9.90 8.64 -6.35
CA ARG A 311 -8.64 8.33 -5.68
C ARG A 311 -8.76 8.33 -4.16
N ARG A 312 -9.81 8.97 -3.60
CA ARG A 312 -10.06 8.96 -2.15
C ARG A 312 -10.35 7.58 -1.58
N TYR A 313 -10.73 6.60 -2.41
CA TYR A 313 -10.86 5.21 -1.99
C TYR A 313 -9.51 4.51 -1.73
N ILE A 314 -8.41 5.02 -2.29
CA ILE A 314 -7.08 4.41 -2.15
C ILE A 314 -6.65 4.45 -0.68
N PHE A 315 -6.81 5.59 0.00
CA PHE A 315 -6.32 5.77 1.36
C PHE A 315 -6.97 4.84 2.39
N CYS A 316 -8.31 4.72 2.37
CA CYS A 316 -9.00 3.84 3.31
C CYS A 316 -8.69 2.37 3.04
N ASN A 317 -8.57 1.96 1.76
CA ASN A 317 -8.17 0.60 1.39
C ASN A 317 -6.70 0.32 1.79
N ALA A 318 -5.80 1.29 1.62
CA ALA A 318 -4.40 1.18 2.05
C ALA A 318 -4.29 1.05 3.56
N THR A 319 -5.04 1.87 4.30
CA THR A 319 -5.13 1.79 5.76
C THR A 319 -5.62 0.41 6.22
N MET A 320 -6.66 -0.14 5.58
CA MET A 320 -7.15 -1.49 5.88
C MET A 320 -6.09 -2.56 5.61
N ILE A 321 -5.35 -2.45 4.51
CA ILE A 321 -4.31 -3.43 4.15
C ILE A 321 -3.13 -3.36 5.11
N ILE A 322 -2.69 -2.15 5.46
CA ILE A 322 -1.68 -1.93 6.50
C ILE A 322 -2.14 -2.54 7.82
N GLU A 323 -3.42 -2.40 8.18
CA GLU A 323 -3.98 -3.07 9.36
C GLU A 323 -3.88 -4.58 9.30
N LYS A 324 -4.26 -5.19 8.18
CA LYS A 324 -4.17 -6.65 8.03
C LYS A 324 -2.73 -7.15 8.13
N ILE A 325 -1.79 -6.44 7.52
CA ILE A 325 -0.35 -6.77 7.58
C ILE A 325 0.17 -6.64 9.01
N LEU A 326 -0.05 -5.49 9.66
CA LEU A 326 0.49 -5.20 11.00
C LEU A 326 -0.21 -5.95 12.14
N SER A 327 -1.41 -6.49 11.90
CA SER A 327 -2.12 -7.33 12.87
C SER A 327 -1.70 -8.80 12.80
N SER A 328 -1.08 -9.23 11.69
CA SER A 328 -0.63 -10.60 11.52
C SER A 328 0.71 -10.83 12.20
N LYS A 329 0.72 -11.66 13.25
CA LYS A 329 1.96 -12.01 13.98
C LYS A 329 3.01 -12.65 13.06
N THR A 330 2.59 -13.46 12.10
CA THR A 330 3.50 -14.13 11.15
C THR A 330 4.13 -13.14 10.18
N LEU A 331 3.35 -12.20 9.66
CA LEU A 331 3.89 -11.17 8.77
C LEU A 331 4.81 -10.21 9.52
N VAL A 332 4.41 -9.75 10.71
CA VAL A 332 5.24 -8.86 11.53
C VAL A 332 6.56 -9.51 11.95
N ALA A 333 6.57 -10.81 12.23
CA ALA A 333 7.80 -11.54 12.53
C ALA A 333 8.78 -11.54 11.35
N ASN A 334 8.27 -11.67 10.12
CA ASN A 334 9.08 -11.64 8.89
C ASN A 334 9.45 -10.21 8.44
N MET A 335 8.60 -9.22 8.73
CA MET A 335 8.72 -7.85 8.20
C MET A 335 9.75 -6.97 8.92
N SER A 336 10.46 -7.44 9.95
CA SER A 336 11.36 -6.63 10.80
C SER A 336 10.67 -5.42 11.48
N MET A 337 11.28 -4.95 12.57
CA MET A 337 10.75 -3.77 13.28
C MET A 337 10.93 -2.46 12.49
N ARG A 338 11.89 -2.43 11.56
CA ARG A 338 12.18 -1.26 10.71
C ARG A 338 10.97 -0.93 9.85
N TRP A 339 10.46 -1.90 9.09
CA TRP A 339 9.34 -1.69 8.18
C TRP A 339 8.00 -1.54 8.91
N TYR A 340 7.85 -2.22 10.06
CA TYR A 340 6.72 -1.99 10.96
C TYR A 340 6.60 -0.51 11.36
N LEU A 341 7.70 0.07 11.87
CA LEU A 341 7.73 1.49 12.27
C LEU A 341 7.61 2.42 11.06
N PHE A 342 8.26 2.07 9.95
CA PHE A 342 8.17 2.85 8.71
C PHE A 342 6.72 3.02 8.22
N LEU A 343 5.93 1.94 8.22
CA LEU A 343 4.52 1.97 7.85
C LEU A 343 3.68 2.80 8.82
N LEU A 344 3.91 2.67 10.14
CA LEU A 344 3.18 3.46 11.12
C LEU A 344 3.52 4.95 11.04
N THR A 345 4.79 5.32 10.92
CA THR A 345 5.18 6.71 10.69
C THR A 345 4.57 7.25 9.39
N GLY A 346 4.55 6.42 8.34
CA GLY A 346 3.88 6.75 7.08
C GLY A 346 2.39 7.02 7.25
N LEU A 347 1.68 6.17 8.02
CA LEU A 347 0.27 6.33 8.33
C LEU A 347 0.00 7.60 9.13
N GLY A 348 0.83 7.91 10.13
CA GLY A 348 0.72 9.14 10.92
C GLY A 348 0.84 10.39 10.07
N ARG A 349 1.85 10.43 9.17
CA ARG A 349 2.00 11.53 8.21
C ARG A 349 0.84 11.60 7.21
N GLY A 350 0.40 10.47 6.67
CA GLY A 350 -0.76 10.43 5.78
C GLY A 350 -2.01 11.01 6.46
N ILE A 351 -2.29 10.61 7.71
CA ILE A 351 -3.42 11.18 8.45
C ILE A 351 -3.35 12.72 8.53
N GLN A 352 -2.17 13.28 8.82
CA GLN A 352 -2.01 14.74 8.88
C GLN A 352 -2.25 15.41 7.53
N GLU A 353 -1.73 14.86 6.43
CA GLU A 353 -1.98 15.39 5.08
C GLU A 353 -3.47 15.34 4.72
N TRP A 354 -4.17 14.28 5.14
CA TRP A 354 -5.63 14.16 4.94
C TRP A 354 -6.45 15.10 5.81
N GLU A 355 -6.00 15.42 7.02
CA GLU A 355 -6.57 16.46 7.88
C GLU A 355 -6.36 17.86 7.26
N ASP A 356 -5.16 18.13 6.75
CA ASP A 356 -4.83 19.40 6.07
C ASP A 356 -5.66 19.56 4.77
N ALA A 357 -5.78 18.51 3.96
CA ALA A 357 -6.63 18.52 2.76
C ALA A 357 -8.11 18.73 3.10
N ALA A 358 -8.62 18.14 4.18
CA ALA A 358 -9.98 18.40 4.64
C ALA A 358 -10.21 19.88 4.99
N ALA A 359 -9.22 20.54 5.59
CA ALA A 359 -9.30 21.96 5.91
C ALA A 359 -9.32 22.83 4.63
N ILE A 360 -8.46 22.50 3.65
CA ILE A 360 -8.42 23.19 2.34
C ILE A 360 -9.77 23.06 1.62
N MET A 361 -10.29 21.84 1.51
CA MET A 361 -11.56 21.57 0.83
C MET A 361 -12.77 22.21 1.54
N GLY A 362 -12.66 22.47 2.85
CA GLY A 362 -13.65 23.24 3.60
C GLY A 362 -13.65 24.73 3.26
N MET A 363 -12.49 25.29 2.86
CA MET A 363 -12.35 26.70 2.44
C MET A 363 -12.64 26.89 0.94
N TYR A 364 -12.24 25.92 0.12
CA TYR A 364 -12.35 25.95 -1.34
C TYR A 364 -13.15 24.73 -1.84
N PRO A 365 -14.48 24.69 -1.60
CA PRO A 365 -15.28 23.58 -2.06
C PRO A 365 -15.34 23.57 -3.60
N PRO A 366 -15.20 22.39 -4.24
CA PRO A 366 -15.25 22.27 -5.69
C PRO A 366 -16.63 22.67 -6.21
N GLN A 367 -16.66 23.51 -7.25
CA GLN A 367 -17.89 24.17 -7.72
C GLN A 367 -18.81 23.23 -8.53
N ASN A 368 -18.26 22.17 -9.12
CA ASN A 368 -18.99 21.23 -9.98
C ASN A 368 -18.78 19.76 -9.56
N LEU A 369 -19.16 19.39 -8.34
CA LEU A 369 -19.34 17.96 -8.00
C LEU A 369 -20.60 17.42 -8.67
N ILE A 370 -20.58 17.28 -10.01
CA ILE A 370 -21.59 16.51 -10.74
C ILE A 370 -21.30 15.03 -10.45
N SER A 371 -21.71 14.57 -9.27
CA SER A 371 -21.69 13.15 -8.88
C SER A 371 -22.74 12.40 -9.69
N THR A 372 -22.40 12.11 -10.95
CA THR A 372 -23.11 11.16 -11.81
C THR A 372 -22.77 9.71 -11.47
N SER A 373 -21.87 9.48 -10.50
CA SER A 373 -21.53 8.15 -10.01
C SER A 373 -22.56 7.64 -9.00
N VAL A 374 -22.86 6.34 -9.09
CA VAL A 374 -23.74 5.59 -8.17
C VAL A 374 -23.15 5.55 -6.74
N CYS A 375 -21.89 5.93 -6.55
CA CYS A 375 -21.21 5.96 -5.24
C CYS A 375 -20.47 7.30 -5.06
N THR A 376 -20.69 7.96 -3.92
CA THR A 376 -20.02 9.19 -3.53
C THR A 376 -18.66 8.87 -2.90
N PRO A 377 -17.55 9.49 -3.36
CA PRO A 377 -16.24 9.24 -2.78
C PRO A 377 -16.17 9.70 -1.31
N PRO A 378 -15.41 9.00 -0.45
CA PRO A 378 -15.31 9.32 0.96
C PRO A 378 -14.70 10.71 1.16
N HIS A 379 -15.17 11.44 2.16
CA HIS A 379 -14.61 12.74 2.49
C HIS A 379 -13.22 12.62 3.12
N TYR A 380 -12.37 13.63 2.94
CA TYR A 380 -11.01 13.68 3.52
C TYR A 380 -10.99 13.42 5.03
N CYS A 381 -11.89 14.11 5.75
CA CYS A 381 -12.09 13.93 7.18
C CYS A 381 -12.51 12.49 7.58
N GLU A 382 -13.40 11.85 6.82
CA GLU A 382 -13.84 10.46 7.10
C GLU A 382 -12.68 9.49 6.97
N ASN A 383 -11.85 9.67 5.93
CA ASN A 383 -10.63 8.91 5.73
C ASN A 383 -9.64 9.12 6.89
N ALA A 384 -9.38 10.38 7.27
CA ALA A 384 -8.49 10.69 8.40
C ALA A 384 -8.97 10.05 9.71
N LEU A 385 -10.26 10.16 10.03
CA LEU A 385 -10.85 9.53 11.23
C LEU A 385 -10.76 8.00 11.19
N TYR A 386 -11.04 7.40 10.03
CA TYR A 386 -10.91 5.96 9.84
C TYR A 386 -9.47 5.50 10.15
N ALA A 387 -8.47 6.23 9.64
CA ALA A 387 -7.06 5.93 9.91
C ALA A 387 -6.64 6.23 11.34
N ARG A 388 -7.12 7.32 11.98
CA ARG A 388 -6.89 7.61 13.42
C ARG A 388 -7.35 6.45 14.30
N LYS A 389 -8.54 5.90 14.02
CA LYS A 389 -9.07 4.73 14.75
C LYS A 389 -8.15 3.51 14.65
N ARG A 390 -7.59 3.24 13.46
CA ARG A 390 -6.64 2.12 13.29
C ARG A 390 -5.28 2.44 13.94
N MET A 391 -4.82 3.69 13.83
CA MET A 391 -3.59 4.17 14.48
C MET A 391 -3.62 3.90 15.98
N VAL A 392 -4.70 4.26 16.68
CA VAL A 392 -4.85 3.98 18.12
C VAL A 392 -4.65 2.50 18.44
N ARG A 393 -5.21 1.59 17.64
CA ARG A 393 -5.00 0.14 17.86
C ARG A 393 -3.54 -0.26 17.70
N PHE A 394 -2.84 0.27 16.71
CA PHE A 394 -1.41 -0.02 16.54
C PHE A 394 -0.57 0.57 17.68
N LEU A 395 -0.88 1.79 18.12
CA LEU A 395 -0.20 2.41 19.27
C LEU A 395 -0.37 1.56 20.53
N LEU A 396 -1.59 1.10 20.83
CA LEU A 396 -1.85 0.24 21.98
C LEU A 396 -1.15 -1.12 21.86
N SER A 397 -1.15 -1.71 20.66
CA SER A 397 -0.40 -2.94 20.37
C SER A 397 1.11 -2.76 20.59
N LEU A 398 1.66 -1.64 20.12
CA LEU A 398 3.07 -1.28 20.26
C LEU A 398 3.43 -0.94 21.72
N MET A 399 2.52 -0.32 22.47
CA MET A 399 2.68 -0.06 23.92
C MET A 399 2.67 -1.37 24.74
N SER A 400 1.90 -2.36 24.30
CA SER A 400 1.79 -3.66 24.98
C SER A 400 3.02 -4.56 24.72
N ARG A 401 3.89 -4.18 23.77
CA ARG A 401 5.09 -4.94 23.39
C ARG A 401 6.24 -4.67 24.36
N GLY A 402 6.61 -5.68 25.15
CA GLY A 402 7.72 -5.56 26.11
C GLY A 402 9.06 -5.20 25.48
N ASP A 403 9.33 -5.63 24.24
CA ASP A 403 10.57 -5.33 23.51
C ASP A 403 10.76 -3.86 23.16
N VAL A 404 9.69 -3.05 23.15
CA VAL A 404 9.74 -1.60 22.89
C VAL A 404 10.31 -0.82 24.07
N PHE A 405 10.09 -1.29 25.30
CA PHE A 405 10.45 -0.56 26.52
C PHE A 405 11.69 -1.10 27.23
N VAL A 406 12.11 -2.33 26.95
CA VAL A 406 13.24 -3.02 27.60
C VAL A 406 14.63 -2.46 27.27
N GLY A 407 14.76 -1.53 26.30
CA GLY A 407 16.03 -0.95 25.89
C GLY A 407 16.73 0.00 26.88
N SER A 408 16.19 0.22 28.09
CA SER A 408 16.71 1.28 28.97
C SER A 408 17.73 0.86 30.01
N ASN A 409 17.71 -0.36 30.58
CA ASN A 409 18.64 -0.72 31.67
C ASN A 409 18.56 -2.23 31.96
N LYS A 410 19.52 -3.01 31.44
CA LYS A 410 20.20 -4.12 32.14
C LYS A 410 21.10 -4.88 31.16
N ASP A 411 22.38 -4.88 31.51
CA ASP A 411 23.44 -5.69 30.93
C ASP A 411 23.08 -7.18 30.95
N SER A 412 23.09 -7.81 29.78
CA SER A 412 23.61 -9.16 29.54
C SER A 412 23.07 -9.64 28.19
N LEU A 413 23.84 -9.46 27.13
CA LEU A 413 23.88 -10.32 25.94
C LEU A 413 24.94 -9.73 25.01
N GLN A 414 26.05 -10.45 24.84
CA GLN A 414 27.02 -10.19 23.79
C GLN A 414 26.36 -10.46 22.42
N ASN A 415 26.63 -9.58 21.45
CA ASN A 415 26.61 -9.75 19.98
C ASN A 415 26.11 -8.48 19.27
N ASP A 416 26.62 -8.24 18.08
CA ASP A 416 26.59 -6.98 17.30
C ASP A 416 25.20 -6.38 16.94
N ASP A 417 24.09 -6.96 17.41
CA ASP A 417 22.70 -6.52 17.13
C ASP A 417 22.13 -5.50 18.14
N ILE A 418 22.84 -5.22 19.24
CA ILE A 418 22.39 -4.32 20.32
C ILE A 418 22.14 -2.87 19.84
N PRO A 419 22.97 -2.26 18.97
CA PRO A 419 22.78 -0.88 18.55
C PRO A 419 21.50 -0.69 17.72
N LEU A 420 21.17 -1.66 16.87
CA LEU A 420 20.01 -1.60 15.98
C LEU A 420 18.71 -1.70 16.77
N ARG A 421 18.65 -2.64 17.74
CA ARG A 421 17.48 -2.82 18.62
C ARG A 421 17.21 -1.60 19.50
N LYS A 422 18.26 -0.95 20.03
CA LYS A 422 18.13 0.30 20.80
C LYS A 422 17.57 1.45 19.95
N LYS A 423 18.02 1.58 18.71
CA LYS A 423 17.50 2.58 17.76
C LYS A 423 16.02 2.36 17.44
N SER A 424 15.62 1.11 17.15
CA SER A 424 14.20 0.79 16.88
C SER A 424 13.30 1.00 18.09
N ALA A 425 13.77 0.67 19.30
CA ALA A 425 13.01 0.92 20.54
C ALA A 425 12.82 2.42 20.79
N ALA A 426 13.86 3.24 20.60
CA ALA A 426 13.76 4.71 20.72
C ALA A 426 12.80 5.30 19.67
N ALA A 427 12.90 4.84 18.41
CA ALA A 427 12.00 5.27 17.34
C ALA A 427 10.54 4.89 17.65
N ALA A 428 10.29 3.70 18.18
CA ALA A 428 8.96 3.27 18.61
C ALA A 428 8.40 4.14 19.75
N LYS A 429 9.21 4.48 20.76
CA LYS A 429 8.80 5.38 21.86
C LYS A 429 8.47 6.79 21.34
N ASN A 430 9.28 7.32 20.44
CA ASN A 430 9.03 8.64 19.85
C ASN A 430 7.75 8.64 19.01
N LEU A 431 7.55 7.63 18.17
CA LEU A 431 6.33 7.46 17.39
C LEU A 431 5.08 7.41 18.28
N ILE A 432 5.13 6.63 19.37
CA ILE A 432 4.04 6.57 20.35
C ILE A 432 3.72 7.94 20.90
N LYS A 433 4.75 8.68 21.33
CA LYS A 433 4.59 10.02 21.90
C LYS A 433 4.02 11.01 20.89
N GLU A 434 4.57 11.03 19.68
CA GLU A 434 4.17 11.94 18.60
C GLU A 434 2.72 11.71 18.18
N GLU A 435 2.34 10.47 17.87
CA GLU A 435 1.00 10.17 17.39
C GLU A 435 -0.07 10.29 18.47
N THR A 436 0.27 9.92 19.72
CA THR A 436 -0.63 10.16 20.86
C THR A 436 -0.84 11.66 21.09
N SER A 437 0.23 12.45 21.05
CA SER A 437 0.12 13.89 21.20
C SER A 437 -0.61 14.55 20.02
N ALA A 438 -0.43 14.06 18.80
CA ALA A 438 -1.10 14.57 17.62
C ALA A 438 -2.61 14.35 17.71
N LEU A 439 -3.04 13.14 18.10
CA LEU A 439 -4.45 12.82 18.32
C LEU A 439 -5.09 13.71 19.39
N LEU A 440 -4.45 13.86 20.56
CA LEU A 440 -4.99 14.69 21.65
C LEU A 440 -5.06 16.17 21.26
N LYS A 441 -4.06 16.70 20.54
CA LYS A 441 -4.08 18.07 20.02
C LYS A 441 -5.20 18.29 19.00
N ALA A 442 -5.38 17.34 18.07
CA ALA A 442 -6.47 17.40 17.09
C ALA A 442 -7.84 17.38 17.77
N PHE A 443 -8.00 16.56 18.82
CA PHE A 443 -9.20 16.53 19.65
C PHE A 443 -9.46 17.87 20.34
N LEU A 444 -8.47 18.43 21.02
CA LEU A 444 -8.57 19.72 21.72
C LEU A 444 -8.96 20.87 20.78
N ALA A 445 -8.34 20.92 19.59
CA ALA A 445 -8.66 21.93 18.59
C ALA A 445 -10.13 21.85 18.13
N LYS A 446 -10.64 20.63 17.89
CA LYS A 446 -12.03 20.42 17.46
C LYS A 446 -13.04 20.66 18.57
N ASP A 447 -12.75 20.26 19.81
CA ASP A 447 -13.60 20.56 20.98
C ASP A 447 -13.76 22.07 21.17
N THR A 448 -12.65 22.81 21.06
CA THR A 448 -12.65 24.28 21.15
C THR A 448 -13.46 24.91 20.01
N ALA A 449 -13.28 24.44 18.77
CA ALA A 449 -13.96 24.97 17.60
C ALA A 449 -15.49 24.77 17.64
N VAL A 450 -15.96 23.58 18.06
CA VAL A 450 -17.40 23.28 18.21
C VAL A 450 -18.03 24.07 19.36
N THR A 451 -17.25 24.39 20.39
CA THR A 451 -17.73 25.22 21.51
C THR A 451 -17.83 26.70 21.11
N ALA A 452 -16.94 27.18 20.24
CA ALA A 452 -16.87 28.59 19.82
C ALA A 452 -17.77 28.92 18.61
N SER A 453 -17.96 27.99 17.69
CA SER A 453 -18.76 28.16 16.46
C SER A 453 -19.94 27.19 16.48
N GLY A 454 -21.16 27.71 16.31
CA GLY A 454 -22.40 26.93 16.47
C GLY A 454 -22.49 25.62 15.67
N LEU A 455 -23.48 24.79 16.02
CA LEU A 455 -23.64 23.38 15.64
C LEU A 455 -23.70 23.11 14.11
N ASP A 456 -22.55 22.99 13.46
CA ASP A 456 -22.45 22.20 12.24
C ASP A 456 -22.55 20.71 12.61
N LYS A 457 -23.63 20.06 12.18
CA LYS A 457 -23.93 18.64 12.49
C LYS A 457 -22.78 17.72 12.09
N ALA A 458 -22.09 18.02 11.00
CA ALA A 458 -20.92 17.28 10.54
C ALA A 458 -19.77 17.35 11.55
N LYS A 459 -19.40 18.55 12.00
CA LYS A 459 -18.32 18.78 12.99
C LYS A 459 -18.65 18.19 14.36
N VAL A 460 -19.92 18.22 14.75
CA VAL A 460 -20.39 17.57 15.99
C VAL A 460 -20.22 16.05 15.89
N THR A 461 -20.65 15.45 14.78
CA THR A 461 -20.51 14.01 14.53
C THR A 461 -19.04 13.60 14.48
N GLU A 462 -18.20 14.40 13.82
CA GLU A 462 -16.74 14.22 13.81
C GLU A 462 -16.14 14.23 15.23
N LEU A 463 -16.53 15.21 16.06
CA LEU A 463 -16.06 15.31 17.44
C LEU A 463 -16.53 14.13 18.30
N GLU A 464 -17.76 13.64 18.12
CA GLU A 464 -18.27 12.45 18.81
C GLU A 464 -17.42 11.21 18.49
N TYR A 465 -17.10 10.99 17.20
CA TYR A 465 -16.23 9.88 16.81
C TYR A 465 -14.80 10.04 17.34
N LEU A 466 -14.26 11.25 17.29
CA LEU A 466 -12.92 11.53 17.80
C LEU A 466 -12.84 11.34 19.32
N THR A 467 -13.88 11.75 20.05
CA THR A 467 -14.02 11.51 21.50
C THR A 467 -13.93 10.02 21.80
N LYS A 468 -14.67 9.18 21.04
CA LYS A 468 -14.61 7.73 21.23
C LYS A 468 -13.21 7.16 21.00
N ILE A 469 -12.52 7.63 19.95
CA ILE A 469 -11.13 7.21 19.65
C ILE A 469 -10.17 7.62 20.78
N VAL A 470 -10.34 8.82 21.35
CA VAL A 470 -9.56 9.30 22.49
C VAL A 470 -9.85 8.47 23.76
N CYS A 471 -11.11 8.17 24.05
CA CYS A 471 -11.46 7.29 25.17
C CYS A 471 -10.84 5.89 24.99
N ASP A 472 -10.96 5.28 23.81
CA ASP A 472 -10.35 3.97 23.50
C ASP A 472 -8.82 3.98 23.75
N LEU A 473 -8.14 5.07 23.38
CA LEU A 473 -6.71 5.26 23.63
C LEU A 473 -6.42 5.37 25.14
N LEU A 474 -7.14 6.25 25.85
CA LEU A 474 -6.90 6.50 27.28
C LEU A 474 -7.20 5.26 28.12
N ASP A 475 -8.27 4.53 27.81
CA ASP A 475 -8.60 3.25 28.44
C ASP A 475 -7.52 2.19 28.19
N GLY A 476 -6.95 2.18 26.98
CA GLY A 476 -5.83 1.30 26.65
C GLY A 476 -4.56 1.64 27.43
N ILE A 477 -4.21 2.93 27.55
CA ILE A 477 -3.06 3.39 28.32
C ILE A 477 -3.26 3.09 29.82
N ASN A 478 -4.47 3.28 30.35
CA ASN A 478 -4.82 2.96 31.73
C ASN A 478 -4.71 1.47 32.06
N LYS A 479 -4.59 0.58 31.07
CA LYS A 479 -4.37 -0.87 31.27
C LYS A 479 -2.89 -1.29 31.21
N LEU A 480 -1.98 -0.39 30.85
CA LEU A 480 -0.54 -0.68 30.84
C LEU A 480 -0.01 -0.84 32.26
N ASP A 481 1.14 -1.49 32.43
CA ASP A 481 1.83 -1.60 33.72
C ASP A 481 2.56 -0.29 34.08
N ASP A 482 2.84 -0.05 35.36
CA ASP A 482 3.48 1.21 35.82
C ASP A 482 4.86 1.45 35.19
N SER A 483 5.61 0.38 34.91
CA SER A 483 6.91 0.45 34.21
C SER A 483 6.78 0.93 32.75
N GLN A 484 5.69 0.56 32.07
CA GLN A 484 5.39 1.04 30.72
C GLN A 484 4.88 2.48 30.78
N LEU A 485 4.09 2.81 31.80
CA LEU A 485 3.55 4.13 32.03
C LEU A 485 4.63 5.18 32.32
N GLU A 486 5.71 4.82 33.03
CA GLU A 486 6.88 5.70 33.23
C GLU A 486 7.45 6.23 31.90
N ASN A 487 7.51 5.36 30.89
CA ASN A 487 8.03 5.70 29.57
C ASN A 487 7.11 6.67 28.80
N LEU A 488 5.87 6.85 29.25
CA LEU A 488 4.88 7.77 28.67
C LEU A 488 4.77 9.10 29.45
N SER A 489 5.60 9.32 30.46
CA SER A 489 5.67 10.57 31.24
C SER A 489 5.78 11.84 30.38
N GLY A 490 6.38 11.74 29.20
CA GLY A 490 6.45 12.84 28.22
C GLY A 490 5.11 13.30 27.66
N LEU A 491 4.01 12.59 27.89
CA LEU A 491 2.65 12.96 27.49
C LEU A 491 1.93 13.84 28.53
N THR A 492 2.46 13.96 29.74
CA THR A 492 1.82 14.67 30.88
C THR A 492 1.35 16.09 30.52
N PRO A 493 2.12 16.93 29.79
CA PRO A 493 1.65 18.26 29.41
C PRO A 493 0.40 18.23 28.53
N THR A 494 0.38 17.34 27.53
CA THR A 494 -0.76 17.19 26.61
C THR A 494 -1.98 16.60 27.33
N LEU A 495 -1.78 15.61 28.20
CA LEU A 495 -2.84 15.05 29.03
C LEU A 495 -3.43 16.09 29.98
N SER A 496 -2.59 16.95 30.59
CA SER A 496 -3.05 18.00 31.49
C SER A 496 -3.96 19.01 30.78
N ALA A 497 -3.68 19.34 29.51
CA ALA A 497 -4.56 20.18 28.70
C ALA A 497 -5.94 19.53 28.47
N CYS A 498 -6.01 18.19 28.42
CA CYS A 498 -7.26 17.46 28.31
C CYS A 498 -8.13 17.44 29.59
N ILE A 499 -7.66 17.97 30.73
CA ILE A 499 -8.47 18.09 31.94
C ILE A 499 -9.56 19.18 31.79
N GLN A 500 -9.31 20.18 30.93
CA GLN A 500 -10.21 21.32 30.74
C GLN A 500 -11.27 21.12 29.65
N VAL A 501 -11.30 19.95 29.00
CA VAL A 501 -12.22 19.66 27.88
C VAL A 501 -13.65 19.54 28.34
N ASN A 502 -14.62 19.76 27.47
CA ASN A 502 -16.04 19.72 27.83
C ASN A 502 -16.56 18.29 28.11
N ASN A 503 -15.91 17.26 27.56
CA ASN A 503 -16.34 15.88 27.71
C ASN A 503 -15.94 15.27 29.08
N GLN A 504 -16.93 14.91 29.90
CA GLN A 504 -16.72 14.31 31.22
C GLN A 504 -15.94 12.98 31.18
N SER A 505 -16.24 12.09 30.23
CA SER A 505 -15.58 10.78 30.12
C SER A 505 -14.07 10.92 29.85
N VAL A 506 -13.71 11.89 29.00
CA VAL A 506 -12.29 12.18 28.72
C VAL A 506 -11.62 12.75 29.97
N ARG A 507 -12.27 13.72 30.66
CA ARG A 507 -11.74 14.29 31.91
C ARG A 507 -11.48 13.23 32.97
N ASP A 508 -12.43 12.33 33.20
CA ASP A 508 -12.30 11.27 34.22
C ASP A 508 -11.16 10.31 33.88
N SER A 509 -11.06 9.90 32.61
CA SER A 509 -10.01 9.00 32.14
C SER A 509 -8.62 9.62 32.25
N VAL A 510 -8.50 10.92 31.91
CA VAL A 510 -7.26 11.70 32.04
C VAL A 510 -6.88 11.88 33.51
N ASN A 511 -7.82 12.27 34.37
CA ASN A 511 -7.56 12.45 35.80
C ASN A 511 -7.07 11.16 36.44
N SER A 512 -7.71 10.03 36.14
CA SER A 512 -7.27 8.70 36.59
C SER A 512 -5.85 8.39 36.13
N LEU A 513 -5.55 8.65 34.85
CA LEU A 513 -4.24 8.37 34.26
C LEU A 513 -3.15 9.27 34.88
N VAL A 514 -3.40 10.57 34.98
CA VAL A 514 -2.47 11.56 35.52
C VAL A 514 -2.18 11.27 36.99
N ASN A 515 -3.21 11.00 37.82
CA ASN A 515 -3.01 10.62 39.21
C ASN A 515 -2.13 9.38 39.33
N ARG A 516 -2.39 8.33 38.54
CA ARG A 516 -1.58 7.12 38.55
C ARG A 516 -0.14 7.35 38.09
N MET A 517 0.09 8.24 37.12
CA MET A 517 1.44 8.65 36.69
C MET A 517 2.20 9.40 37.80
N PHE A 518 1.51 10.24 38.58
CA PHE A 518 2.09 11.01 39.68
C PHE A 518 2.27 10.19 40.96
N GLU A 519 1.33 9.33 41.32
CA GLU A 519 1.36 8.50 42.54
C GLU A 519 2.31 7.30 42.42
N GLY A 520 2.57 6.81 41.19
CA GLY A 520 3.50 5.71 40.93
C GLY A 520 4.88 6.18 40.41
N PRO A 521 5.16 6.03 39.11
CA PRO A 521 6.53 6.11 38.56
C PRO A 521 7.22 7.48 38.65
N LEU A 522 6.48 8.59 38.76
CA LEU A 522 7.07 9.93 38.95
C LEU A 522 7.38 10.25 40.41
N SER A 523 6.57 9.76 41.37
CA SER A 523 6.87 9.84 42.80
C SER A 523 8.16 9.09 43.15
N ASP A 524 8.35 7.90 42.56
CA ASP A 524 9.57 7.09 42.70
C ASP A 524 10.83 7.76 42.12
N ARG A 525 10.67 8.66 41.14
CA ARG A 525 11.79 9.45 40.60
C ARG A 525 12.13 10.64 41.47
N LEU A 526 11.13 11.33 42.01
CA LEU A 526 11.33 12.46 42.93
C LEU A 526 12.04 11.99 44.21
N THR A 527 11.60 10.87 44.78
CA THR A 527 12.25 10.24 45.95
C THR A 527 13.68 9.76 45.66
N LYS A 528 13.95 9.17 44.48
CA LYS A 528 15.32 8.78 44.08
C LYS A 528 16.26 9.96 43.81
N ILE A 529 15.74 11.12 43.41
CA ILE A 529 16.53 12.35 43.26
C ILE A 529 16.90 12.92 44.63
N ASP A 530 16.00 12.84 45.60
CA ASP A 530 16.25 13.21 46.99
C ASP A 530 17.30 12.29 47.66
N ASP A 531 17.33 10.99 47.34
CA ASP A 531 18.36 10.04 47.83
C ASP A 531 19.75 10.26 47.20
N LYS A 532 19.81 10.68 45.92
CA LYS A 532 21.09 11.03 45.26
C LYS A 532 21.66 12.36 45.75
N THR A 533 20.80 13.32 46.09
CA THR A 533 21.23 14.62 46.64
C THR A 533 21.58 14.56 48.12
N SER A 534 21.04 13.58 48.87
CA SER A 534 21.44 13.31 50.26
C SER A 534 22.72 12.48 50.37
N SER A 535 22.98 11.50 49.48
CA SER A 535 24.26 10.77 49.48
C SER A 535 25.46 11.58 48.95
N SER A 536 25.23 12.66 48.19
CA SER A 536 26.30 13.58 47.77
C SER A 536 26.71 14.59 48.85
N LYS A 537 26.07 14.58 50.02
CA LYS A 537 26.40 15.46 51.16
C LYS A 537 27.14 14.75 52.31
N GLU A 538 27.48 13.46 52.17
CA GLU A 538 28.28 12.71 53.15
C GLU A 538 29.75 12.49 52.73
N VAL A 539 30.21 13.17 51.66
CA VAL A 539 31.64 13.29 51.33
C VAL A 539 31.97 14.75 51.04
N GLU A 540 31.99 15.57 52.08
CA GLU A 540 32.89 16.73 52.21
C GLU A 540 33.05 17.12 53.68
#